data_AF-A0A848FW34-F1
#
_entry.id   AF-A0A848FW34-F1
#
_cell.length_a   1.000
_cell.length_b   1.000
_cell.length_c   1.000
_cell.angle_alpha   90.00
_cell.angle_beta   90.00
_cell.angle_gamma   90.00
#
_symmetry.space_group_name_H-M   'P 1'
#
loop_
_entity.id
_entity.type
_entity.pdbx_description
1 polymer ?
#
loop_
_entity_poly.entity_id
_entity_poly.type
_entity_poly.pdbx_seq_one_letter_code
_entity_poly.pdbx_strand_id
1 'polypeptide(L)'
;MSPEMNNKEQEEILNSLQGMKRAAAPEFFYARLRARMEQELTHADSGWFARLLTKPALSIGLAAFIVLLNITTIMEMWNKSTPPKSDSAPIVVADYTIATYTVYDETPGEP
;
A
#
# COMPACT_ATOMS: atom_id res chain seq x y z
N MET A 1 16.85 -13.93 -68.84
CA MET A 1 16.83 -12.92 -67.77
C MET A 1 18.15 -12.16 -67.87
N SER A 2 18.14 -10.95 -68.43
CA SER A 2 19.38 -10.22 -68.78
C SER A 2 20.05 -9.66 -67.52
N PRO A 3 21.39 -9.77 -67.36
CA PRO A 3 22.12 -9.30 -66.16
C PRO A 3 21.98 -7.79 -65.90
N GLU A 4 21.53 -7.01 -66.88
CA GLU A 4 21.29 -5.58 -66.74
C GLU A 4 20.13 -5.20 -65.79
N MET A 5 19.12 -6.06 -65.60
CA MET A 5 18.00 -5.73 -64.69
C MET A 5 18.42 -5.71 -63.21
N ASN A 6 19.36 -6.58 -62.83
CA ASN A 6 19.77 -6.74 -61.43
C ASN A 6 20.60 -5.52 -60.95
N ASN A 7 21.39 -4.91 -61.85
CA ASN A 7 22.17 -3.72 -61.51
C ASN A 7 21.27 -2.50 -61.26
N LYS A 8 20.15 -2.37 -61.98
CA LYS A 8 19.24 -1.22 -61.83
C LYS A 8 18.53 -1.21 -60.48
N GLU A 9 18.02 -2.35 -60.02
CA GLU A 9 17.37 -2.46 -58.71
C GLU A 9 18.37 -2.20 -57.57
N GLN A 10 19.61 -2.68 -57.70
CA GLN A 10 20.66 -2.43 -56.72
C GLN A 10 21.06 -0.95 -56.67
N GLU A 11 21.19 -0.28 -57.82
CA GLU A 11 21.44 1.15 -57.88
C GLU A 11 20.29 1.95 -57.26
N GLU A 12 19.04 1.57 -57.50
CA GLU A 12 17.87 2.24 -56.92
C GLU A 12 17.84 2.12 -55.39
N ILE A 13 18.15 0.93 -54.85
CA ILE A 13 18.27 0.71 -53.40
C ILE A 13 19.39 1.58 -52.83
N LEU A 14 20.57 1.59 -53.46
CA LEU A 14 21.71 2.40 -53.02
C LEU A 14 21.41 3.92 -53.08
N ASN A 15 20.65 4.35 -54.08
CA ASN A 15 20.22 5.74 -54.24
C ASN A 15 19.17 6.13 -53.18
N SER A 16 18.29 5.20 -52.78
CA SER A 16 17.33 5.41 -51.69
C SER A 16 17.98 5.57 -50.31
N LEU A 17 19.17 4.98 -50.14
CA LEU A 17 19.98 5.05 -48.92
C LEU A 17 20.88 6.30 -48.90
N GLN A 18 21.15 6.93 -50.05
CA GLN A 18 21.93 8.16 -50.14
C GLN A 18 21.15 9.33 -49.53
N GLY A 19 21.76 9.97 -48.53
CA GLY A 19 21.16 11.10 -47.81
C GLY A 19 20.57 10.74 -46.45
N MET A 20 20.49 9.45 -46.09
CA MET A 20 20.17 9.06 -44.72
C MET A 20 21.30 9.44 -43.77
N LYS A 21 21.12 10.56 -43.05
CA LYS A 21 21.94 10.89 -41.89
C LYS A 21 21.48 10.09 -40.68
N ARG A 22 22.45 9.67 -39.87
CA ARG A 22 22.18 9.07 -38.56
C ARG A 22 21.28 10.02 -37.76
N ALA A 23 20.13 9.53 -37.33
CA ALA A 23 19.24 10.30 -36.47
C ALA A 23 19.96 10.58 -35.15
N ALA A 24 20.36 11.84 -34.93
CA ALA A 24 20.89 12.31 -33.68
C ALA A 24 19.77 13.00 -32.90
N ALA A 25 19.67 12.71 -31.61
CA ALA A 25 18.77 13.45 -30.75
C ALA A 25 19.16 14.94 -30.77
N PRO A 26 18.19 15.87 -30.85
CA PRO A 26 18.49 17.29 -30.82
C PRO A 26 19.15 17.68 -29.50
N GLU A 27 19.91 18.76 -29.50
CA GLU A 27 20.54 19.25 -28.27
C GLU A 27 19.50 19.44 -27.16
N PHE A 28 19.86 19.01 -25.95
CA PHE A 28 19.02 19.02 -24.76
C PHE A 28 17.73 18.18 -24.83
N PHE A 29 17.60 17.23 -25.78
CA PHE A 29 16.46 16.30 -25.82
C PHE A 29 16.32 15.53 -24.50
N TYR A 30 17.41 14.94 -24.01
CA TYR A 30 17.41 14.16 -22.77
C TYR A 30 17.13 15.02 -21.54
N ALA A 31 17.60 16.28 -21.52
CA ALA A 31 17.32 17.21 -20.42
C ALA A 31 15.82 17.53 -20.35
N ARG A 32 15.19 17.81 -21.51
CA ARG A 32 13.75 18.05 -21.59
C ARG A 32 12.93 16.81 -21.25
N LEU A 33 13.36 15.64 -21.73
CA LEU A 33 12.71 14.37 -21.42
C LEU A 33 12.77 14.08 -19.92
N ARG A 34 13.94 14.24 -19.30
CA ARG A 34 14.13 14.07 -17.86
C ARG A 34 13.27 15.04 -17.06
N ALA A 35 13.24 16.32 -17.43
CA ALA A 35 12.40 17.31 -16.77
C ALA A 35 10.91 16.96 -16.83
N ARG A 36 10.43 16.43 -17.96
CA ARG A 36 9.05 15.95 -18.08
C ARG A 36 8.78 14.71 -17.22
N MET A 37 9.70 13.75 -17.21
CA MET A 37 9.55 12.56 -16.36
C MET A 37 9.53 12.93 -14.87
N GLU A 38 10.40 13.83 -14.41
CA GLU A 38 10.41 14.31 -13.02
C GLU A 38 9.12 15.08 -12.67
N GLN A 39 8.59 15.87 -13.61
CA GLN A 39 7.32 16.57 -13.43
C GLN A 39 6.12 15.61 -13.36
N GLU A 40 6.10 14.58 -14.20
CA GLU A 40 5.07 13.55 -14.18
C GLU A 40 5.17 12.70 -12.91
N LEU A 41 6.36 12.31 -12.45
CA LEU A 41 6.53 11.56 -11.20
C LEU A 41 6.06 12.35 -9.98
N THR A 42 6.39 13.65 -9.91
CA THR A 42 5.91 14.51 -8.82
C THR A 42 4.39 14.72 -8.85
N HIS A 43 3.75 14.66 -10.01
CA HIS A 43 2.29 14.79 -10.14
C HIS A 43 1.54 13.46 -10.11
N ALA A 44 2.17 12.34 -10.47
CA ALA A 44 1.57 11.02 -10.55
C ALA A 44 1.37 10.39 -9.18
N ASP A 45 2.30 10.63 -8.23
CA ASP A 45 2.20 10.08 -6.87
C ASP A 45 1.50 11.02 -5.89
N SER A 46 1.46 12.33 -6.17
CA SER A 46 0.72 13.29 -5.34
C SER A 46 -0.72 13.42 -5.85
N GLY A 47 -1.53 12.40 -5.62
CA GLY A 47 -2.97 12.47 -5.87
C GLY A 47 -3.59 13.73 -5.22
N TRP A 48 -4.74 14.19 -5.72
CA TRP A 48 -5.50 15.36 -5.23
C TRP A 48 -5.43 15.57 -3.70
N PHE A 49 -5.49 14.48 -2.94
CA PHE A 49 -5.39 14.46 -1.48
C PHE A 49 -4.06 14.96 -0.92
N ALA A 50 -2.90 14.62 -1.51
CA ALA A 50 -1.59 15.09 -1.06
C ALA A 50 -1.43 16.62 -1.26
N ARG A 51 -2.01 17.15 -2.34
CA ARG A 51 -2.05 18.59 -2.61
C ARG A 51 -3.03 19.35 -1.69
N LEU A 52 -4.07 18.67 -1.22
CA LEU A 52 -4.98 19.20 -0.20
C LEU A 52 -4.32 19.19 1.19
N LEU A 53 -3.60 18.12 1.55
CA LEU A 53 -2.91 17.97 2.84
C LEU A 53 -1.68 18.88 2.98
N THR A 54 -1.05 19.29 1.88
CA THR A 54 0.03 20.29 1.89
C THR A 54 -0.47 21.72 2.10
N LYS A 55 -1.80 21.97 2.08
CA LYS A 55 -2.36 23.25 2.50
C LYS A 55 -2.39 23.33 4.03
N PRO A 56 -1.67 24.29 4.66
CA PRO A 56 -1.49 24.32 6.12
C PRO A 56 -2.81 24.48 6.90
N ALA A 57 -3.81 25.14 6.32
CA ALA A 57 -5.12 25.28 6.96
C ALA A 57 -5.90 23.95 7.03
N LEU A 58 -5.76 23.07 6.03
CA LEU A 58 -6.48 21.80 6.00
C LEU A 58 -5.80 20.76 6.90
N SER A 59 -4.47 20.72 6.91
CA SER A 59 -3.71 19.79 7.78
C SER A 59 -3.96 20.08 9.26
N ILE A 60 -4.05 21.35 9.66
CA ILE A 60 -4.40 21.77 11.02
C ILE A 60 -5.83 21.32 11.37
N GLY A 61 -6.80 21.50 10.46
CA GLY A 61 -8.19 21.07 10.67
C GLY A 61 -8.31 19.56 10.85
N LEU A 62 -7.62 18.77 10.01
CA LEU A 62 -7.59 17.31 10.12
C LEU A 62 -6.93 16.85 11.43
N ALA A 63 -5.82 17.47 11.81
CA ALA A 63 -5.14 17.17 13.07
C ALA A 63 -6.04 17.48 14.27
N ALA A 64 -6.71 18.64 14.29
CA ALA A 64 -7.66 19.01 15.32
C ALA A 64 -8.84 18.03 15.40
N PHE A 65 -9.35 17.57 14.25
CA PHE A 65 -10.41 16.56 14.20
C PHE A 65 -9.97 15.22 14.80
N ILE A 66 -8.77 14.75 14.49
CA ILE A 66 -8.21 13.53 15.08
C ILE A 66 -8.05 13.66 16.60
N VAL A 67 -7.61 14.82 17.08
CA VAL A 67 -7.49 15.11 18.51
C VAL A 67 -8.86 15.09 19.20
N LEU A 68 -9.87 15.72 18.59
CA LEU A 68 -11.25 15.69 19.09
C LEU A 68 -11.79 14.26 19.23
N LEU A 69 -11.58 13.41 18.22
CA LEU A 69 -11.99 12.00 18.30
C LEU A 69 -11.34 11.29 19.50
N ASN A 70 -10.02 11.43 19.67
CA ASN A 70 -9.31 10.84 20.81
C ASN A 70 -9.86 11.33 22.16
N ILE A 71 -10.12 12.64 22.29
CA ILE A 71 -10.70 13.22 23.51
C ILE A 71 -12.09 12.62 23.77
N THR A 72 -12.96 12.55 22.76
CA THR A 72 -14.31 11.99 22.92
C THR A 72 -14.28 10.52 23.32
N THR A 73 -13.41 9.71 22.73
CA THR A 73 -13.24 8.29 23.09
C THR A 73 -12.79 8.11 24.54
N ILE A 74 -11.84 8.93 25.00
CA ILE A 74 -11.37 8.89 26.40
C ILE A 74 -12.50 9.32 27.34
N MET A 75 -13.25 10.35 26.98
CA MET A 75 -14.36 10.85 27.78
C MET A 75 -15.50 9.82 27.88
N GLU A 76 -15.80 9.10 26.81
CA GLU A 76 -16.75 7.97 26.84
C GLU A 76 -16.23 6.82 27.70
N MET A 77 -14.94 6.51 27.67
CA MET A 77 -14.33 5.46 28.51
C MET A 77 -14.43 5.81 30.00
N TRP A 78 -14.19 7.07 30.37
CA TRP A 78 -14.36 7.53 31.75
C TRP A 78 -15.84 7.54 32.18
N ASN A 79 -16.75 7.96 31.31
CA ASN A 79 -18.19 7.97 31.60
C ASN A 79 -18.78 6.55 31.70
N LYS A 80 -18.16 5.56 31.04
CA LYS A 80 -18.54 4.14 31.11
C LYS A 80 -17.85 3.38 32.24
N SER A 81 -17.09 4.04 33.12
CA SER A 81 -16.43 3.40 34.27
C SER A 81 -17.38 3.02 35.42
N THR A 82 -18.70 3.02 35.19
CA THR A 82 -19.61 2.20 36.00
C THR A 82 -19.22 0.74 35.77
N PRO A 83 -18.76 -0.02 36.78
CA PRO A 83 -18.39 -1.40 36.58
C PRO A 83 -19.58 -2.14 35.95
N PRO A 84 -19.36 -3.00 34.94
CA PRO A 84 -20.45 -3.84 34.44
C PRO A 84 -21.00 -4.61 35.64
N LYS A 85 -22.29 -4.42 35.93
CA LYS A 85 -23.00 -5.32 36.82
C LYS A 85 -22.92 -6.69 36.15
N SER A 86 -22.08 -7.57 36.71
CA SER A 86 -21.86 -8.92 36.22
C SER A 86 -23.11 -9.75 36.52
N ASP A 87 -24.14 -9.59 35.70
CA ASP A 87 -25.27 -10.53 35.60
C ASP A 87 -24.98 -11.59 34.51
N SER A 88 -23.72 -12.01 34.45
CA SER A 88 -23.29 -13.13 33.62
C SER A 88 -22.32 -13.95 34.46
N ALA A 89 -22.91 -14.81 35.29
CA ALA A 89 -22.24 -16.04 35.69
C ALA A 89 -21.63 -16.66 34.42
N PRO A 90 -20.35 -17.10 34.44
CA PRO A 90 -19.79 -17.80 33.31
C PRO A 90 -20.54 -19.13 33.17
N ILE A 91 -21.52 -19.19 32.27
CA ILE A 91 -22.26 -20.41 31.89
C ILE A 91 -21.29 -21.49 31.36
N VAL A 92 -20.01 -21.15 31.13
CA VAL A 92 -18.98 -22.05 30.60
C VAL A 92 -18.20 -22.81 31.69
N VAL A 93 -18.41 -22.56 33.00
CA VAL A 93 -17.70 -23.30 34.07
C VAL A 93 -18.53 -24.47 34.64
N ALA A 94 -19.84 -24.53 34.36
CA ALA A 94 -20.72 -25.55 34.92
C ALA A 94 -20.57 -26.96 34.29
N ASP A 95 -19.94 -27.08 33.11
CA ASP A 95 -19.89 -28.34 32.35
C ASP A 95 -18.59 -29.14 32.51
N TYR A 96 -17.67 -28.74 33.38
CA TYR A 96 -16.48 -29.55 33.71
C TYR A 96 -16.63 -30.26 35.05
N THR A 97 -17.71 -31.04 35.21
CA THR A 97 -17.66 -32.17 36.17
C THR A 97 -16.93 -33.31 35.49
N ILE A 98 -15.61 -33.15 35.32
CA ILE A 98 -14.73 -34.27 35.02
C ILE A 98 -14.80 -35.17 36.25
N ALA A 99 -15.55 -36.28 36.12
CA ALA A 99 -15.52 -37.40 37.03
C ALA A 99 -14.06 -37.84 37.17
N THR A 100 -13.39 -37.28 38.17
CA THR A 100 -12.03 -37.63 38.54
C THR A 100 -12.11 -38.99 39.20
N TYR A 101 -11.95 -40.04 38.40
CA TYR A 101 -11.56 -41.34 38.93
C TYR A 101 -10.16 -41.17 39.50
N THR A 102 -10.04 -41.12 40.83
CA THR A 102 -8.75 -41.22 41.49
C THR A 102 -8.27 -42.67 41.34
N VAL A 103 -7.46 -42.92 40.31
CA VAL A 103 -6.91 -44.24 39.95
C VAL A 103 -5.87 -44.77 40.96
N TYR A 104 -5.55 -44.02 42.01
CA TYR A 104 -4.69 -44.47 43.10
C TYR A 104 -5.27 -44.04 44.44
N ASP A 105 -6.27 -44.77 44.94
CA ASP A 105 -6.53 -44.83 46.38
C ASP A 105 -6.08 -46.21 46.88
N GLU A 106 -4.76 -46.36 46.94
CA GLU A 106 -4.13 -47.48 47.63
C GLU A 106 -3.48 -46.88 48.87
N THR A 107 -4.25 -46.76 49.95
CA THR A 107 -3.69 -46.59 51.29
C THR A 107 -3.39 -48.00 51.84
N PRO A 108 -2.11 -48.40 51.94
CA PRO A 108 -1.72 -49.69 52.51
C PRO A 108 -2.01 -49.68 54.02
N GLY A 109 -2.53 -50.79 54.53
CA GLY A 109 -2.85 -50.93 55.94
C GLY A 109 -1.64 -50.85 56.87
N GLU A 110 -1.90 -50.41 58.10
CA GLU A 110 -1.08 -50.69 59.27
C GLU A 110 -2.00 -50.87 60.51
N PRO A 111 -1.53 -51.59 61.55
CA PRO A 111 -2.22 -52.70 62.22
C PRO A 111 -3.33 -52.38 63.22
#